data_AF-D6YSU0-F1
#
_entry.id   AF-D6YSU0-F1
#
_cell.length_a   1.000
_cell.length_b   1.000
_cell.length_c   1.000
_cell.angle_alpha   90.00
_cell.angle_beta   90.00
_cell.angle_gamma   90.00
#
_symmetry.space_group_name_H-M   'P 1'
#
loop_
_entity.id
_entity.type
_entity.pdbx_description
1 polymer ?
#
loop_
_entity_poly.entity_id
_entity_poly.type
_entity_poly.pdbx_seq_one_letter_code
_entity_poly.pdbx_strand_id
1 'polypeptide(L)'
;MKYLKAFVAGIVIPATILQIATLIEFFIGWPPIKQSYFFHQLPIVWAVWNVVYVAYGNRIWPANKVLAYLLHGAVLGVILLIPALFFAIPKILGFTGEAQYIPIGLVPIAYALIWAFGVRPLNRVFGIE
;
A
#
# COMPACT_ATOMS: atom_id res chain seq x y z
N MET A 1 18.89 -10.32 -10.48
CA MET A 1 18.28 -10.30 -9.13
C MET A 1 17.53 -9.01 -8.78
N LYS A 2 17.62 -7.92 -9.56
CA LYS A 2 16.99 -6.63 -9.23
C LYS A 2 15.49 -6.72 -8.91
N TYR A 3 14.72 -7.42 -9.74
CA TYR A 3 13.26 -7.57 -9.56
C TYR A 3 12.88 -8.42 -8.33
N LEU A 4 13.65 -9.45 -8.03
CA LEU A 4 13.45 -10.23 -6.80
C LEU A 4 13.68 -9.37 -5.56
N LYS A 5 14.74 -8.55 -5.56
CA LYS A 5 14.99 -7.60 -4.47
C LYS A 5 13.85 -6.59 -4.34
N ALA A 6 13.33 -6.07 -5.45
CA ALA A 6 12.19 -5.16 -5.46
C ALA A 6 10.93 -5.80 -4.91
N PHE A 7 10.66 -7.05 -5.28
CA PHE A 7 9.56 -7.82 -4.75
C PHE A 7 9.67 -7.96 -3.22
N VAL A 8 10.83 -8.41 -2.72
CA VAL A 8 11.08 -8.54 -1.27
C VAL A 8 10.94 -7.20 -0.56
N ALA A 9 11.55 -6.12 -1.08
CA ALA A 9 11.42 -4.78 -0.51
C ALA A 9 9.95 -4.30 -0.44
N GLY A 10 9.15 -4.65 -1.45
CA GLY A 10 7.72 -4.32 -1.50
C GLY A 10 6.85 -5.13 -0.53
N ILE A 11 7.29 -6.31 -0.07
CA ILE A 11 6.58 -7.12 0.93
C ILE A 11 6.76 -6.57 2.35
N VAL A 12 7.95 -6.03 2.66
CA VAL A 12 8.37 -5.75 4.05
C VAL A 12 7.37 -4.86 4.80
N ILE A 13 7.00 -3.72 4.24
CA ILE A 13 6.06 -2.78 4.87
C ILE A 13 4.67 -3.41 5.07
N PRO A 14 3.99 -3.90 4.01
CA PRO A 14 2.70 -4.57 4.15
C PRO A 14 2.67 -5.66 5.21
N ALA A 15 3.67 -6.55 5.17
CA ALA A 15 3.70 -7.70 6.04
C ALA A 15 3.85 -7.23 7.50
N THR A 16 4.73 -6.25 7.74
CA THR A 16 4.94 -5.69 9.08
C THR A 16 3.67 -4.98 9.57
N ILE A 17 3.04 -4.14 8.75
CA ILE A 17 1.79 -3.44 9.12
C ILE A 17 0.68 -4.45 9.41
N LEU A 18 0.53 -5.48 8.58
CA LEU A 18 -0.50 -6.51 8.77
C LEU A 18 -0.29 -7.28 10.07
N GLN A 19 0.95 -7.64 10.41
CA GLN A 19 1.27 -8.30 11.68
C GLN A 19 1.00 -7.39 12.89
N ILE A 20 1.37 -6.10 12.80
CA ILE A 20 1.08 -5.12 13.86
C ILE A 20 -0.43 -4.95 14.03
N ALA A 21 -1.18 -4.78 12.94
CA ALA A 21 -2.64 -4.66 12.97
C ALA A 21 -3.26 -5.90 13.63
N THR A 22 -2.82 -7.09 13.24
CA THR A 22 -3.28 -8.37 13.80
C THR A 22 -3.00 -8.47 15.31
N LEU A 23 -1.85 -7.97 15.77
CA LEU A 23 -1.51 -7.95 17.19
C LEU A 23 -2.42 -6.99 17.97
N ILE A 24 -2.67 -5.79 17.42
CA ILE A 24 -3.56 -4.81 18.03
C ILE A 24 -4.98 -5.36 18.16
N GLU A 25 -5.50 -6.00 17.11
CA GLU A 25 -6.81 -6.65 17.14
C GLU A 25 -6.94 -7.67 18.26
N PHE A 26 -5.90 -8.50 18.45
CA PHE A 26 -5.87 -9.51 19.50
C PHE A 26 -6.02 -8.89 20.90
N PHE A 27 -5.43 -7.73 21.14
CA PHE A 27 -5.52 -7.04 22.44
C PHE A 27 -6.82 -6.24 22.63
N ILE A 28 -7.39 -5.68 21.57
CA ILE A 28 -8.59 -4.82 21.66
C ILE A 28 -9.88 -5.66 21.54
N GLY A 29 -9.79 -6.92 21.11
CA GLY A 29 -10.97 -7.78 20.91
C GLY A 29 -11.84 -7.35 19.72
N TRP A 30 -11.24 -6.62 18.76
CA TRP A 30 -11.93 -6.26 17.52
C TRP A 30 -12.22 -7.49 16.67
N PRO A 31 -13.33 -7.47 15.90
CA PRO A 31 -13.63 -8.55 14.98
C PRO A 31 -12.46 -8.74 13.99
N PRO A 32 -12.03 -9.99 13.76
CA PRO A 32 -10.75 -10.23 13.12
C PRO A 32 -10.74 -9.80 11.64
N ILE A 33 -9.91 -8.80 11.29
CA ILE A 33 -9.45 -8.51 9.92
C ILE A 33 -8.94 -9.79 9.25
N LYS A 34 -8.45 -10.76 10.05
CA LYS A 34 -8.02 -12.10 9.58
C LYS A 34 -9.03 -12.81 8.68
N GLN A 35 -10.34 -12.55 8.80
CA GLN A 35 -11.35 -13.24 7.99
C GLN A 35 -11.44 -12.72 6.55
N SER A 36 -10.90 -11.54 6.25
CA SER A 36 -10.98 -11.01 4.89
C SER A 36 -9.73 -11.39 4.09
N TYR A 37 -9.91 -12.37 3.20
CA TYR A 37 -8.91 -12.85 2.24
C TYR A 37 -8.19 -11.71 1.51
N PHE A 38 -8.89 -10.59 1.27
CA PHE A 38 -8.34 -9.40 0.63
C PHE A 38 -7.11 -8.83 1.35
N PHE A 39 -7.12 -8.73 2.69
CA PHE A 39 -6.01 -8.12 3.43
C PHE A 39 -4.74 -8.97 3.40
N HIS A 40 -4.87 -10.30 3.32
CA HIS A 40 -3.72 -11.21 3.19
C HIS A 40 -3.04 -11.13 1.82
N GLN A 41 -3.74 -10.62 0.80
CA GLN A 41 -3.19 -10.43 -0.54
C GLN A 41 -2.50 -9.08 -0.72
N LEU A 42 -2.74 -8.10 0.19
CA LEU A 42 -2.13 -6.78 0.12
C LEU A 42 -0.60 -6.82 0.01
N PRO A 43 0.14 -7.64 0.80
CA PRO A 43 1.59 -7.75 0.65
C PRO A 43 2.04 -8.14 -0.74
N ILE A 44 1.32 -9.05 -1.40
CA ILE A 44 1.66 -9.54 -2.73
C ILE A 44 1.37 -8.45 -3.77
N VAL A 45 0.20 -7.81 -3.70
CA VAL A 45 -0.14 -6.70 -4.60
C VAL A 45 0.89 -5.58 -4.48
N TRP A 46 1.29 -5.24 -3.25
CA TRP A 46 2.31 -4.22 -3.01
C TRP A 46 3.67 -4.60 -3.59
N ALA A 47 4.08 -5.86 -3.42
CA ALA A 47 5.34 -6.39 -3.94
C ALA A 47 5.39 -6.37 -5.47
N VAL A 48 4.32 -6.84 -6.13
CA VAL A 48 4.19 -6.80 -7.59
C VAL A 48 4.22 -5.36 -8.08
N TRP A 49 3.53 -4.43 -7.41
CA TRP A 49 3.55 -3.02 -7.78
C TRP A 49 4.94 -2.39 -7.66
N ASN A 50 5.73 -2.76 -6.64
CA ASN A 50 7.12 -2.30 -6.54
C ASN A 50 8.00 -2.84 -7.68
N VAL A 51 7.76 -4.08 -8.13
CA VAL A 51 8.44 -4.62 -9.33
C VAL A 51 8.07 -3.81 -10.58
N VAL A 52 6.79 -3.46 -10.75
CA VAL A 52 6.33 -2.62 -11.86
C VAL A 52 6.99 -1.23 -11.81
N TYR A 53 7.03 -0.60 -10.63
CA TYR A 53 7.73 0.67 -10.42
C TYR A 53 9.21 0.56 -10.81
N VAL A 54 9.91 -0.50 -10.39
CA VAL A 54 11.33 -0.68 -10.69
C VAL A 54 11.59 -0.95 -12.17
N ALA A 55 10.66 -1.64 -12.85
CA ALA A 55 10.77 -1.95 -14.27
C ALA A 55 10.45 -0.75 -15.18
N TYR A 56 9.45 0.05 -14.81
CA TYR A 56 8.88 1.06 -15.72
C TYR A 56 8.84 2.48 -15.14
N GLY A 57 9.02 2.67 -13.84
CA GLY A 57 8.71 3.95 -13.18
C GLY A 57 9.52 5.13 -13.71
N ASN A 58 10.80 4.93 -13.99
CA ASN A 58 11.66 5.98 -14.58
C ASN A 58 11.40 6.20 -16.08
N ARG A 59 10.75 5.25 -16.77
CA ARG A 59 10.37 5.40 -18.19
C ARG A 59 9.07 6.19 -18.34
N ILE A 60 8.12 5.98 -17.43
CA ILE A 60 6.82 6.64 -17.44
C ILE A 60 6.90 8.05 -16.82
N TRP A 61 7.73 8.24 -15.78
CA TRP A 61 7.89 9.51 -15.07
C TRP A 61 9.36 9.94 -14.89
N PRO A 62 10.02 10.43 -15.96
CA PRO A 62 11.47 10.72 -15.95
C PRO A 62 11.86 12.00 -15.19
N ALA A 63 10.93 12.91 -14.91
CA ALA A 63 11.25 14.27 -14.47
C ALA A 63 11.73 14.40 -13.01
N ASN A 64 11.26 13.55 -12.09
CA ASN A 64 11.65 13.60 -10.67
C ASN A 64 11.37 12.27 -9.97
N LYS A 65 12.40 11.63 -9.38
CA LYS A 65 12.25 10.36 -8.65
C LYS A 65 11.23 10.44 -7.52
N VAL A 66 11.22 11.52 -6.73
CA VAL A 66 10.28 11.70 -5.61
C VAL A 66 8.85 11.75 -6.13
N LEU A 67 8.63 12.54 -7.19
CA LEU A 67 7.32 12.64 -7.83
C LEU A 67 6.89 11.29 -8.42
N ALA A 68 7.80 10.55 -9.05
CA ALA A 68 7.51 9.20 -9.55
C ALA A 68 7.07 8.26 -8.42
N TYR A 69 7.73 8.28 -7.26
CA TYR A 69 7.28 7.52 -6.09
C TYR A 69 5.90 7.96 -5.61
N LEU A 70 5.66 9.26 -5.45
CA LEU A 70 4.37 9.79 -5.03
C LEU A 70 3.24 9.34 -5.97
N LEU A 71 3.46 9.44 -7.28
CA LEU A 71 2.46 9.05 -8.30
C LEU A 71 2.20 7.55 -8.29
N HIS A 72 3.22 6.70 -8.19
CA HIS A 72 2.99 5.25 -8.09
C HIS A 72 2.28 4.86 -6.80
N GLY A 73 2.61 5.51 -5.69
CA GLY A 73 1.88 5.32 -4.45
C GLY A 73 0.42 5.75 -4.58
N ALA A 74 0.15 6.92 -5.17
CA ALA A 74 -1.22 7.39 -5.40
C ALA A 74 -2.02 6.43 -6.30
N VAL A 75 -1.44 5.99 -7.42
CA VAL A 75 -2.07 5.03 -8.34
C VAL A 75 -2.39 3.73 -7.60
N LEU A 76 -1.47 3.21 -6.81
CA LEU A 76 -1.75 2.02 -6.02
C LEU A 76 -2.84 2.25 -4.98
N GLY A 77 -2.83 3.40 -4.31
CA GLY A 77 -3.90 3.77 -3.37
C GLY A 77 -5.26 3.76 -4.05
N VAL A 78 -5.36 4.26 -5.29
CA VAL A 78 -6.59 4.18 -6.09
C VAL A 78 -6.94 2.72 -6.42
N ILE A 79 -5.98 1.91 -6.86
CA ILE A 79 -6.19 0.48 -7.17
C ILE A 79 -6.74 -0.27 -5.96
N LEU A 80 -6.22 0.01 -4.76
CA LEU A 80 -6.64 -0.64 -3.52
C LEU A 80 -7.93 -0.07 -2.94
N LEU A 81 -8.23 1.20 -3.22
CA LEU A 81 -9.47 1.84 -2.81
C LEU A 81 -10.68 1.26 -3.53
N ILE A 82 -10.59 0.98 -4.83
CA ILE A 82 -11.69 0.43 -5.63
C ILE A 82 -12.33 -0.81 -4.96
N PRO A 83 -11.60 -1.91 -4.68
CA PRO A 83 -12.16 -3.06 -4.00
C PRO A 83 -12.61 -2.73 -2.57
N ALA A 84 -11.90 -1.86 -1.85
CA ALA A 84 -12.31 -1.46 -0.49
C ALA A 84 -13.70 -0.79 -0.46
N LEU A 85 -14.05 -0.02 -1.49
CA LEU A 85 -15.39 0.56 -1.64
C LEU A 85 -16.45 -0.52 -1.92
N PHE A 86 -16.16 -1.52 -2.75
CA PHE A 86 -17.06 -2.65 -3.01
C PHE A 86 -17.34 -3.50 -1.76
N PHE A 87 -16.34 -3.67 -0.89
CA PHE A 87 -16.48 -4.41 0.38
C PHE A 87 -17.01 -3.55 1.54
N ALA A 88 -17.45 -2.31 1.28
CA ALA A 88 -17.95 -1.37 2.29
C ALA A 88 -16.99 -1.18 3.48
N ILE A 89 -15.67 -1.28 3.26
CA ILE A 89 -14.65 -1.14 4.30
C ILE A 89 -14.77 0.19 5.07
N PRO A 90 -15.07 1.35 4.44
CA PRO A 90 -15.29 2.58 5.19
C PRO A 90 -16.36 2.47 6.28
N LYS A 91 -17.46 1.75 6.01
CA LYS A 91 -18.54 1.55 7.00
C LYS A 91 -18.08 0.65 8.15
N ILE A 92 -17.29 -0.39 7.84
CA ILE A 92 -16.69 -1.28 8.84
C ILE A 92 -15.72 -0.50 9.74
N LEU A 93 -15.02 0.48 9.18
CA LEU A 93 -14.11 1.39 9.90
C LEU A 93 -14.85 2.54 10.62
N GLY A 94 -16.18 2.56 10.63
CA GLY A 94 -16.97 3.55 11.36
C GLY A 94 -17.24 4.86 10.60
N PHE A 95 -16.88 4.97 9.32
CA PHE A 95 -17.24 6.12 8.50
C PHE A 95 -18.70 6.01 8.04
N THR A 96 -19.57 6.87 8.55
CA THR A 96 -21.01 6.90 8.25
C THR A 96 -21.43 8.18 7.51
N GLY A 97 -22.52 8.11 6.74
CA GLY A 97 -23.04 9.26 5.99
C GLY A 97 -22.01 9.80 4.99
N GLU A 98 -21.89 11.12 4.89
CA GLU A 98 -20.92 11.79 4.00
C GLU A 98 -19.45 11.48 4.34
N ALA A 99 -19.16 11.06 5.58
CA ALA A 99 -17.80 10.71 5.99
C ALA A 99 -17.27 9.46 5.24
N GLN A 100 -18.13 8.64 4.65
CA GLN A 100 -17.73 7.46 3.86
C GLN A 100 -16.91 7.83 2.61
N TYR A 101 -16.97 9.08 2.17
CA TYR A 101 -16.21 9.59 1.01
C TYR A 101 -14.82 10.11 1.38
N ILE A 102 -14.54 10.36 2.66
CA ILE A 102 -13.23 10.83 3.14
C ILE A 102 -12.08 9.90 2.70
N PRO A 103 -12.19 8.56 2.83
CA PRO A 103 -11.15 7.64 2.38
C PRO A 103 -10.82 7.76 0.88
N ILE A 104 -11.73 8.26 0.05
CA ILE A 104 -11.52 8.37 -1.40
C ILE A 104 -10.37 9.35 -1.70
N GLY A 105 -10.30 10.46 -0.96
CA GLY A 105 -9.18 11.40 -1.07
C GLY A 105 -7.97 10.99 -0.25
N LEU A 106 -8.19 10.54 0.99
CA LEU A 106 -7.09 10.29 1.93
C LEU A 106 -6.28 9.04 1.60
N VAL A 107 -6.90 7.96 1.11
CA VAL A 107 -6.18 6.70 0.84
C VAL A 107 -5.11 6.88 -0.25
N PRO A 108 -5.39 7.47 -1.43
CA PRO A 108 -4.36 7.76 -2.42
C PRO A 108 -3.22 8.63 -1.88
N ILE A 109 -3.54 9.65 -1.08
CA ILE A 109 -2.54 10.54 -0.47
C ILE A 109 -1.67 9.77 0.53
N ALA A 110 -2.28 8.98 1.41
CA ALA A 110 -1.56 8.17 2.39
C ALA A 110 -0.62 7.17 1.69
N TYR A 111 -1.09 6.49 0.65
CA TYR A 111 -0.25 5.58 -0.12
C TYR A 111 0.86 6.30 -0.89
N ALA A 112 0.62 7.49 -1.44
CA ALA A 112 1.66 8.32 -2.04
C ALA A 112 2.81 8.59 -1.06
N LEU A 113 2.47 9.01 0.16
CA LEU A 113 3.43 9.27 1.23
C LEU A 113 4.17 8.00 1.66
N ILE A 114 3.46 6.89 1.89
CA ILE A 114 4.06 5.60 2.25
C ILE A 114 5.05 5.13 1.18
N TRP A 115 4.72 5.33 -0.11
CA TRP A 115 5.59 4.94 -1.20
C TRP A 115 6.86 5.80 -1.25
N ALA A 116 6.71 7.12 -1.10
CA ALA A 116 7.82 8.06 -1.14
C ALA A 116 8.76 7.99 0.08
N PHE A 117 8.23 7.68 1.27
CA PHE A 117 8.98 7.71 2.52
C PHE A 117 9.23 6.33 3.14
N GLY A 118 8.46 5.31 2.76
CA GLY A 118 8.68 3.92 3.20
C GLY A 118 9.36 3.07 2.13
N VAL A 119 8.74 2.96 0.96
CA VAL A 119 9.22 2.04 -0.10
C VAL A 119 10.51 2.54 -0.74
N ARG A 120 10.65 3.85 -0.96
CA ARG A 120 11.89 4.42 -1.52
C ARG A 120 13.13 4.15 -0.66
N PRO A 121 13.16 4.41 0.66
CA PRO A 121 14.30 4.03 1.49
C PRO A 121 14.58 2.52 1.45
N LEU A 122 13.56 1.67 1.46
CA LEU A 122 13.76 0.22 1.34
C LEU A 122 14.42 -0.14 0.01
N ASN A 123 13.95 0.43 -1.11
CA ASN A 123 14.57 0.16 -2.41
C ASN A 123 16.06 0.54 -2.44
N ARG A 124 16.46 1.60 -1.72
CA ARG A 124 17.88 1.97 -1.53
C ARG A 124 18.64 0.97 -0.66
N VAL A 125 18.07 0.56 0.48
CA VAL A 125 18.68 -0.45 1.38
C VAL A 125 18.91 -1.78 0.64
N PHE A 126 17.97 -2.18 -0.22
CA PHE A 126 18.10 -3.38 -1.05
C PHE A 126 19.02 -3.18 -2.29
N GLY A 127 19.56 -1.97 -2.52
CA GLY A 127 20.46 -1.68 -3.63
C GLY A 127 19.80 -1.77 -5.01
N ILE A 128 18.53 -1.38 -5.10
CA ILE A 128 17.74 -1.34 -6.35
C ILE A 128 17.85 0.04 -7.01
N GLU A 129 18.07 1.07 -6.20
CA GLU A 129 18.25 2.48 -6.56
C GLU A 129 19.59 3.06 -6.11
#